data_AF-A0A5D4FJF4-F1
#
_entry.id   AF-A0A5D4FJF4-F1
#
_cell.length_a   1.000
_cell.length_b   1.000
_cell.length_c   1.000
_cell.angle_alpha   90.00
_cell.angle_beta   90.00
_cell.angle_gamma   90.00
#
_symmetry.space_group_name_H-M   'P 1'
#
loop_
_entity.id
_entity.type
_entity.pdbx_description
1 polymer ?
#
loop_
_entity_poly.entity_id
_entity_poly.type
_entity_poly.pdbx_seq_one_letter_code
_entity_poly.pdbx_strand_id
1 'polypeptide(L)' 'MANVEKKKGYVDPAWPTDIPEGQHAVTELVAFSAGALSPYGEIEWPVDSSTLPYVHPDTVINR' A
#
# COMPACT_ATOMS: atom_id res chain seq x y z
N MET A 1 38.73 -2.60 -8.60
CA MET A 1 37.56 -3.03 -9.39
C MET A 1 36.33 -2.77 -8.54
N ALA A 2 35.39 -1.95 -9.02
CA ALA A 2 34.21 -1.56 -8.25
C ALA A 2 33.30 -2.77 -8.02
N ASN A 3 32.85 -2.96 -6.78
CA ASN A 3 31.90 -3.99 -6.40
C ASN A 3 30.51 -3.58 -6.91
N VAL A 4 30.15 -4.03 -8.11
CA VAL A 4 28.81 -3.83 -8.66
C VAL A 4 27.92 -4.94 -8.09
N GLU A 5 27.20 -4.63 -7.02
CA GLU A 5 26.12 -5.48 -6.54
C GLU A 5 25.14 -5.73 -7.70
N LYS A 6 24.93 -7.00 -8.05
CA LYS A 6 23.92 -7.40 -9.03
C LYS A 6 22.57 -6.89 -8.54
N LYS A 7 22.00 -5.90 -9.22
CA LYS A 7 20.62 -5.45 -8.96
C LYS A 7 19.74 -6.70 -8.98
N LYS A 8 19.08 -6.98 -7.85
CA LYS A 8 18.16 -8.12 -7.68
C LYS A 8 17.29 -8.19 -8.94
N GLY A 9 17.39 -9.33 -9.63
CA GLY A 9 16.73 -9.57 -10.91
C GLY A 9 15.24 -9.27 -10.81
N TYR A 10 14.67 -8.86 -11.95
CA TYR A 10 13.24 -8.75 -12.25
C TYR A 10 12.34 -8.83 -11.01
N VAL A 11 12.02 -7.67 -10.43
CA VAL A 11 11.07 -7.56 -9.31
C VAL A 11 9.67 -7.47 -9.91
N ASP A 12 9.18 -8.59 -10.39
CA ASP A 12 7.75 -8.80 -10.55
C ASP A 12 7.28 -9.55 -9.31
N PRO A 13 6.30 -9.03 -8.56
CA PRO A 13 5.66 -9.80 -7.50
C PRO A 13 5.07 -11.06 -8.14
N ALA A 14 5.80 -12.17 -8.06
CA ALA A 14 5.29 -13.48 -8.44
C ALA A 14 3.97 -13.75 -7.70
N TRP A 15 3.14 -14.64 -8.26
CA TRP A 15 1.90 -15.05 -7.62
C TRP A 15 2.13 -15.46 -6.15
N PRO A 16 1.25 -15.06 -5.21
CA PRO A 16 1.38 -15.43 -3.82
C PRO A 16 1.38 -16.96 -3.68
N THR A 17 2.32 -17.47 -2.88
CA THR A 17 2.52 -18.92 -2.68
C THR A 17 1.88 -19.43 -1.40
N ASP A 18 1.47 -18.52 -0.51
CA ASP A 18 0.87 -18.74 0.80
C ASP A 18 -0.66 -18.64 0.78
N ILE A 19 -1.29 -19.21 -0.25
CA ILE A 19 -2.75 -19.23 -0.41
C ILE A 19 -3.32 -20.49 0.28
N PRO A 20 -4.34 -20.37 1.16
CA PRO A 20 -5.01 -21.53 1.76
C PRO A 20 -5.64 -22.46 0.71
N GLU A 21 -5.77 -23.75 1.03
CA GLU A 21 -6.38 -24.74 0.13
C GLU A 21 -7.82 -24.33 -0.25
N GLY A 22 -8.11 -24.31 -1.56
CA GLY A 22 -9.41 -23.90 -2.10
C GLY A 22 -9.59 -22.38 -2.31
N GLN A 23 -8.59 -21.56 -1.94
CA GLN A 23 -8.59 -20.12 -2.21
C GLN A 23 -7.80 -19.80 -3.50
N HIS A 24 -8.01 -18.60 -4.03
CA HIS A 24 -7.29 -18.09 -5.20
C HIS A 24 -6.74 -16.69 -4.93
N ALA A 25 -5.70 -16.29 -5.66
CA ALA A 25 -5.22 -14.92 -5.61
C ALA A 25 -6.33 -13.96 -6.07
N VAL A 26 -6.42 -12.79 -5.43
CA VAL A 26 -7.38 -11.75 -5.82
C VAL A 26 -6.96 -11.18 -7.16
N THR A 27 -7.83 -11.31 -8.16
CA THR A 27 -7.68 -10.71 -9.50
C THR A 27 -8.85 -9.79 -9.77
N GLU A 28 -8.77 -8.93 -10.78
CA GLU A 28 -9.89 -8.06 -11.16
C GLU A 28 -11.19 -8.84 -11.47
N LEU A 29 -11.09 -10.10 -11.91
CA LEU A 29 -12.24 -10.95 -12.21
C LEU A 29 -12.96 -11.46 -10.95
N VAL A 30 -12.27 -11.53 -9.82
CA VAL A 30 -12.83 -12.05 -8.57
C VAL A 30 -13.00 -10.97 -7.49
N ALA A 31 -12.50 -9.76 -7.74
CA ALA A 31 -12.71 -8.63 -6.87
C ALA A 31 -14.18 -8.16 -6.91
N PHE A 32 -14.71 -7.71 -5.77
CA PHE A 32 -16.08 -7.18 -5.66
C PHE A 32 -16.29 -5.88 -6.45
N SER A 33 -15.21 -5.14 -6.73
CA SER A 33 -15.20 -3.92 -7.53
C SER A 33 -14.05 -3.96 -8.53
N ALA A 34 -14.23 -3.33 -9.69
CA ALA A 34 -13.14 -3.11 -10.63
C ALA A 34 -12.10 -2.13 -10.04
N GLY A 35 -10.82 -2.47 -10.18
CA GLY A 35 -9.70 -1.68 -9.66
C GLY A 35 -9.05 -2.26 -8.40
N ALA A 36 -7.93 -1.68 -7.99
CA ALA A 36 -7.26 -2.06 -6.76
C ALA A 36 -8.16 -1.75 -5.56
N LEU A 37 -8.43 -2.74 -4.71
CA LEU A 37 -9.07 -2.52 -3.43
C LEU A 37 -8.23 -1.51 -2.64
N SER A 38 -8.92 -0.64 -1.89
CA SER A 38 -8.26 0.38 -1.08
C SER A 38 -7.12 -0.24 -0.26
N PRO A 39 -5.90 0.34 -0.26
CA PRO A 39 -4.80 -0.18 0.55
C PRO A 39 -5.10 -0.08 2.06
N TYR A 40 -6.11 0.72 2.43
CA TYR A 40 -6.59 0.90 3.78
C TYR A 40 -7.65 -0.14 4.19
N GLY A 41 -7.99 -1.09 3.30
CA GLY A 41 -8.94 -2.17 3.59
C GLY A 41 -10.33 -1.62 3.93
N GLU A 42 -10.84 -1.99 5.11
CA GLU A 42 -12.20 -1.71 5.60
C GLU A 42 -12.33 -0.36 6.33
N ILE A 43 -11.33 0.53 6.24
CA ILE A 43 -11.38 1.84 6.91
C ILE A 43 -12.47 2.72 6.27
N GLU A 44 -13.42 3.16 7.08
CA GLU A 44 -14.40 4.18 6.72
C GLU A 44 -13.80 5.59 6.81
N TRP A 45 -14.07 6.42 5.79
CA TRP A 45 -13.58 7.79 5.69
C TRP A 45 -14.74 8.79 5.80
N PRO A 46 -14.51 9.99 6.35
CA PRO A 46 -13.26 10.48 6.92
C PRO A 46 -12.98 9.92 8.32
N VAL A 47 -11.71 9.66 8.61
CA VAL A 47 -11.26 9.27 9.96
C VAL A 47 -11.23 10.49 10.89
N ASP A 48 -11.34 10.24 12.20
CA ASP A 48 -11.25 11.29 13.22
C ASP A 48 -9.89 12.00 13.16
N SER A 49 -9.92 13.34 13.07
CA SER A 49 -8.71 14.16 12.94
C SER A 49 -7.75 14.05 14.11
N SER A 50 -8.24 13.70 15.31
CA SER A 50 -7.42 13.48 16.51
C SER A 50 -6.56 12.21 16.44
N THR A 51 -6.91 11.28 15.55
CA THR A 51 -6.15 10.03 15.34
C THR A 51 -5.06 10.17 14.28
N LEU A 52 -5.11 11.24 13.49
CA LEU A 52 -4.14 11.49 12.45
C LEU A 52 -2.82 11.97 13.07
N PRO A 53 -1.65 11.43 12.67
CA PRO A 53 -0.35 11.97 13.07
C PRO A 53 -0.01 13.31 12.36
N TYR A 54 -1.03 14.00 11.84
CA TYR A 54 -0.88 15.24 11.10
C TYR A 54 -0.77 16.43 12.05
N VAL A 55 0.31 17.21 11.90
CA VAL A 55 0.50 18.46 12.62
C VAL A 55 0.41 19.60 11.61
N HIS A 56 -0.55 20.51 11.80
CA HIS A 56 -0.70 21.66 10.92
C HIS A 56 0.45 22.64 11.14
N PRO A 57 1.20 23.03 10.10
CA PRO A 57 2.28 24.00 10.26
C PRO A 57 1.71 25.38 10.57
N ASP A 58 2.25 26.04 11.59
CA ASP A 58 1.95 27.44 11.90
C ASP A 58 3.13 28.31 11.46
N THR A 59 2.84 29.46 10.83
CA THR A 59 3.87 30.40 10.38
C THR A 59 3.85 31.65 11.24
N VAL A 60 4.90 31.84 12.04
CA VAL A 60 5.10 33.06 12.82
C VAL A 60 5.80 34.10 11.94
N ILE A 61 5.07 35.15 11.54
CA ILE A 61 5.61 36.29 10.79
C ILE A 61 6.36 37.20 11.76
N ASN A 62 7.59 37.60 11.41
CA ASN A 62 8.37 38.55 12.20
C ASN A 62 7.68 39.94 12.16
N ARG A 63 7.38 40.51 13.32
CA ARG A 63 6.70 41.81 13.46
C ARG A 63 7.67 42.92 13.79
#